data_AF-A0A9D7TRC0-F1
#
_entry.id   AF-A0A9D7TRC0-F1
#
_cell.length_a   1.000
_cell.length_b   1.000
_cell.length_c   1.000
_cell.angle_alpha   90.00
_cell.angle_beta   90.00
_cell.angle_gamma   90.00
#
_symmetry.space_group_name_H-M   'P 1'
#
loop_
_entity.id
_entity.type
_entity.pdbx_description
1 polymer ?
#
loop_
_entity_poly.entity_id
_entity_poly.type
_entity_poly.pdbx_seq_one_letter_code
_entity_poly.pdbx_strand_id
1 'polypeptide(L)'
;MKTQSYDDFNDAAYPFLEQNRLVNEYLLLGENVNYTEKKKNILISVTEALHNCNQSILWIKEQRKKHGTSLAQTYILTRLQQQIDRLFIIVDVLDSDSRFNTERFVEYFKTVVKNENRKNSLKEF
;
A
#
# COMPACT_ATOMS: atom_id res chain seq x y z
N MET A 1 11.27 -14.06 -3.70
CA MET A 1 11.01 -12.86 -2.88
C MET A 1 12.34 -12.42 -2.28
N LYS A 2 12.93 -11.30 -2.75
CA LYS A 2 14.16 -10.76 -2.16
C LYS A 2 13.78 -9.82 -1.02
N THR A 3 14.16 -10.16 0.20
CA THR A 3 13.98 -9.31 1.39
C THR A 3 14.91 -8.10 1.23
N GLN A 4 14.37 -6.90 1.08
CA GLN A 4 15.15 -5.66 0.98
C GLN A 4 15.74 -5.35 2.36
N SER A 5 17.06 -5.17 2.45
CA SER A 5 17.72 -4.70 3.69
C SER A 5 17.44 -3.21 3.86
N TYR A 6 17.01 -2.81 5.05
CA TYR A 6 16.76 -1.41 5.39
C TYR A 6 17.86 -0.96 6.33
N ASP A 7 18.89 -0.33 5.76
CA ASP A 7 20.05 0.12 6.51
C ASP A 7 19.92 1.62 6.88
N ASP A 8 19.17 2.40 6.09
CA ASP A 8 18.85 3.82 6.34
C ASP A 8 17.38 4.20 5.99
N PHE A 9 16.91 5.36 6.47
CA PHE A 9 15.59 5.92 6.17
C PHE A 9 15.37 6.18 4.68
N ASN A 10 16.43 6.45 3.91
CA ASN A 10 16.33 6.60 2.46
C ASN A 10 15.93 5.28 1.77
N ASP A 11 16.41 4.15 2.29
CA ASP A 11 16.02 2.82 1.80
C ASP A 11 14.55 2.52 2.11
N ALA A 12 14.06 3.00 3.26
CA ALA A 12 12.66 2.87 3.64
C ALA A 12 11.72 3.81 2.84
N ALA A 13 12.23 4.92 2.30
CA ALA A 13 11.45 5.83 1.47
C ALA A 13 11.37 5.38 0.00
N TYR A 14 12.41 4.70 -0.50
CA TYR A 14 12.52 4.29 -1.90
C TYR A 14 11.31 3.52 -2.44
N PRO A 15 10.72 2.53 -1.73
CA PRO A 15 9.55 1.80 -2.22
C PRO A 15 8.36 2.69 -2.58
N PHE A 16 8.16 3.79 -1.84
CA PHE A 16 7.08 4.73 -2.10
C PHE A 16 7.32 5.55 -3.37
N LEU A 17 8.58 5.95 -3.60
CA LEU A 17 8.97 6.67 -4.81
C LEU A 17 8.84 5.79 -6.04
N GLU A 18 9.28 4.53 -5.94
CA GLU A 18 9.18 3.57 -7.03
C GLU A 18 7.72 3.21 -7.33
N GLN A 19 6.89 3.01 -6.30
CA GLN A 19 5.45 2.82 -6.46
C GLN A 19 4.80 4.00 -7.22
N ASN A 20 5.15 5.24 -6.86
CA ASN A 20 4.65 6.42 -7.56
C ASN A 20 5.16 6.50 -9.02
N ARG A 21 6.43 6.20 -9.27
CA ARG A 21 7.00 6.16 -10.63
C ARG A 21 6.24 5.16 -11.51
N LEU A 22 6.00 3.95 -11.01
CA LEU A 22 5.31 2.87 -11.72
C LEU A 22 3.84 3.21 -12.00
N VAL A 23 3.13 3.82 -11.05
CA VAL A 23 1.74 4.28 -11.29
C VAL A 23 1.69 5.35 -12.37
N ASN A 24 2.61 6.32 -12.34
CA ASN A 24 2.68 7.33 -13.40
C ASN A 24 2.98 6.69 -14.77
N GLU A 25 3.88 5.70 -14.82
CA GLU A 25 4.14 4.94 -16.05
C GLU A 25 2.88 4.21 -16.55
N TYR A 26 2.12 3.57 -15.66
CA TYR A 26 0.85 2.92 -16.00
C TYR A 26 -0.16 3.92 -16.59
N LEU A 27 -0.33 5.07 -15.95
CA LEU A 27 -1.28 6.11 -16.38
C LEU A 27 -0.93 6.68 -17.76
N LEU A 28 0.37 6.82 -18.07
CA LEU A 28 0.84 7.30 -19.38
C LEU A 28 0.51 6.33 -20.53
N LEU A 29 0.30 5.05 -20.25
CA LEU A 29 -0.09 4.08 -21.30
C LEU A 29 -1.57 4.23 -21.73
N GLY A 30 -2.39 4.97 -20.97
CA GLY A 30 -3.78 5.27 -21.30
C GLY A 30 -4.63 4.01 -21.55
N GLU A 31 -5.60 4.07 -22.47
CA GLU A 31 -6.45 2.94 -22.87
C GLU A 31 -5.92 2.18 -24.09
N ASN A 32 -4.70 2.48 -24.55
CA ASN A 32 -4.19 1.90 -25.79
C ASN A 32 -4.00 0.36 -25.65
N VAL A 33 -4.70 -0.38 -26.52
CA VAL A 33 -4.76 -1.85 -26.55
C VAL A 33 -3.40 -2.47 -26.87
N ASN A 34 -2.54 -1.75 -27.61
CA ASN A 34 -1.20 -2.22 -27.98
C ASN A 34 -0.26 -2.39 -26.79
N TYR A 35 -0.62 -1.86 -25.61
CA TYR A 35 0.20 -1.94 -24.40
C TYR A 35 -0.35 -2.90 -23.34
N THR A 36 -1.29 -3.78 -23.68
CA THR A 36 -1.94 -4.69 -22.71
C THR A 36 -0.94 -5.50 -21.87
N GLU A 37 0.04 -6.16 -22.51
CA GLU A 37 1.11 -6.90 -21.81
C GLU A 37 2.00 -5.99 -20.96
N LYS A 38 2.33 -4.79 -21.47
CA LYS A 38 3.14 -3.82 -20.71
C LYS A 38 2.40 -3.33 -19.46
N LYS A 39 1.09 -3.06 -19.57
CA LYS A 39 0.25 -2.65 -18.43
C LYS A 39 0.20 -3.73 -17.35
N LYS A 40 0.02 -4.99 -17.74
CA LYS A 40 0.10 -6.13 -16.82
C LYS A 40 1.43 -6.18 -16.07
N ASN A 41 2.54 -6.09 -16.79
CA ASN A 41 3.86 -6.11 -16.17
C ASN A 41 4.05 -4.96 -15.18
N ILE A 42 3.56 -3.76 -15.51
CA ILE A 42 3.59 -2.63 -14.57
C ILE A 42 2.71 -2.90 -13.35
N LEU A 43 1.50 -3.46 -13.50
CA LEU A 43 0.64 -3.79 -12.35
C LEU A 43 1.29 -4.83 -11.42
N ILE A 44 2.01 -5.81 -11.98
CA ILE A 44 2.82 -6.76 -11.19
C ILE A 44 3.91 -6.00 -10.42
N SER A 45 4.66 -5.12 -11.08
CA SER A 45 5.69 -4.31 -10.42
C SER A 45 5.12 -3.34 -9.36
N VAL A 46 3.94 -2.75 -9.61
CA VAL A 46 3.23 -1.93 -8.61
C VAL A 46 2.87 -2.78 -7.39
N THR A 47 2.38 -4.00 -7.59
CA THR A 47 2.06 -4.94 -6.51
C THR A 47 3.29 -5.24 -5.65
N GLU A 48 4.43 -5.52 -6.29
CA GLU A 48 5.70 -5.73 -5.59
C GLU A 48 6.15 -4.49 -4.82
N ALA A 49 6.06 -3.31 -5.44
CA ALA A 49 6.41 -2.04 -4.79
C ALA A 49 5.51 -1.74 -3.57
N LEU A 50 4.21 -2.04 -3.65
CA LEU A 50 3.29 -1.92 -2.52
C LEU A 50 3.64 -2.88 -1.37
N HIS A 51 4.06 -4.11 -1.69
CA HIS A 51 4.57 -5.03 -0.67
C HIS A 51 5.82 -4.48 0.00
N ASN A 52 6.74 -3.89 -0.76
CA ASN A 52 7.94 -3.25 -0.21
C ASN A 52 7.59 -2.02 0.64
N CYS A 53 6.59 -1.22 0.26
CA CYS A 53 6.08 -0.12 1.10
C CYS A 53 5.58 -0.64 2.45
N ASN A 54 4.85 -1.77 2.48
CA ASN A 54 4.42 -2.40 3.72
C ASN A 54 5.59 -2.84 4.59
N GLN A 55 6.62 -3.43 3.99
CA GLN A 55 7.84 -3.80 4.73
C GLN A 55 8.53 -2.56 5.31
N SER A 56 8.60 -1.46 4.57
CA SER A 56 9.13 -0.19 5.07
C SER A 56 8.32 0.34 6.25
N ILE A 57 6.99 0.32 6.20
CA ILE A 57 6.13 0.73 7.33
C ILE A 57 6.38 -0.14 8.56
N LEU A 58 6.47 -1.46 8.39
CA LEU A 58 6.74 -2.40 9.48
C LEU A 58 8.10 -2.09 10.13
N TRP A 59 9.14 -1.92 9.31
CA TRP A 59 10.47 -1.55 9.80
C TRP A 59 10.46 -0.22 10.57
N ILE A 60 9.81 0.83 10.06
CA ILE A 60 9.70 2.12 10.76
C ILE A 60 8.95 1.94 12.10
N LYS A 61 7.89 1.12 12.14
CA LYS A 61 7.17 0.80 13.40
C LYS A 61 8.06 0.08 14.41
N GLU A 62 8.95 -0.81 13.95
CA GLU A 62 9.89 -1.52 14.81
C GLU A 62 10.96 -0.59 15.40
N GLN A 63 11.50 0.34 14.61
CA GLN A 63 12.44 1.34 15.14
C GLN A 63 11.78 2.22 16.22
N ARG A 64 10.51 2.55 16.05
CA ARG A 64 9.73 3.32 17.05
C ARG A 64 9.53 2.60 18.37
N LYS A 65 9.38 1.28 18.37
CA LYS A 65 9.33 0.51 19.64
C LYS A 65 10.62 0.66 20.44
N LYS A 66 11.76 0.88 19.78
CA LYS A 66 13.07 1.07 20.41
C LYS A 66 13.32 2.50 20.85
N HIS A 67 12.87 3.50 20.08
CA HIS A 67 13.21 4.91 20.29
C HIS A 67 12.07 5.79 20.84
N GLY A 68 10.86 5.23 21.00
CA GLY A 68 9.64 6.00 21.28
C GLY A 68 9.07 6.64 20.00
N THR A 69 7.80 7.07 20.04
CA THR A 69 7.15 7.73 18.90
C THR A 69 6.06 8.69 19.35
N SER A 70 5.85 9.77 18.59
CA SER A 70 4.75 10.68 18.84
C SER A 70 3.42 10.11 18.33
N LEU A 71 2.31 10.55 18.93
CA LEU A 71 0.96 10.20 18.46
C LEU A 71 0.75 10.58 16.99
N ALA A 72 1.22 11.77 16.59
CA ALA A 72 1.15 12.26 15.22
C ALA A 72 1.87 11.32 14.24
N GLN A 73 3.07 10.86 14.61
CA GLN A 73 3.83 9.90 13.83
C GLN A 73 3.09 8.57 13.69
N THR A 74 2.50 8.04 14.77
CA THR A 74 1.71 6.80 14.76
C THR A 74 0.49 6.94 13.85
N TYR A 75 -0.22 8.06 13.95
CA TYR A 75 -1.36 8.37 13.08
C TYR A 75 -0.96 8.38 11.60
N ILE A 76 0.14 9.05 11.24
CA ILE A 76 0.61 9.12 9.85
C ILE A 76 0.92 7.72 9.29
N LEU A 77 1.64 6.87 10.03
CA LEU A 77 1.94 5.51 9.57
C LEU A 77 0.70 4.64 9.43
N THR A 78 -0.25 4.75 10.36
CA THR A 78 -1.51 4.02 10.27
C THR A 78 -2.30 4.47 9.04
N ARG A 79 -2.36 5.77 8.77
CA ARG A 79 -3.03 6.30 7.58
C ARG A 79 -2.33 5.88 6.29
N LEU A 80 -1.00 5.84 6.27
CA LEU A 80 -0.21 5.38 5.14
C LEU A 80 -0.47 3.90 4.82
N GLN A 81 -0.47 3.04 5.86
CA GLN A 81 -0.84 1.63 5.74
C GLN A 81 -2.22 1.46 5.09
N GLN A 82 -3.22 2.21 5.57
CA GLN A 82 -4.57 2.17 5.02
C GLN A 82 -4.63 2.57 3.54
N GLN A 83 -3.80 3.53 3.09
CA GLN A 83 -3.75 3.89 1.67
C GLN A 83 -3.12 2.78 0.82
N ILE A 84 -2.06 2.12 1.32
CA ILE A 84 -1.47 0.97 0.63
C ILE A 84 -2.46 -0.17 0.51
N ASP A 85 -3.20 -0.49 1.58
CA ASP A 85 -4.21 -1.56 1.57
C ASP A 85 -5.32 -1.27 0.52
N ARG A 86 -5.70 0.00 0.34
CA ARG A 86 -6.62 0.43 -0.71
C ARG A 86 -6.03 0.29 -2.11
N LEU A 87 -4.76 0.64 -2.28
CA LEU A 87 -4.08 0.50 -3.58
C LEU A 87 -4.00 -0.96 -4.03
N PHE A 88 -3.78 -1.90 -3.10
CA PHE A 88 -3.85 -3.32 -3.41
C PHE A 88 -5.20 -3.73 -4.01
N ILE A 89 -6.31 -3.24 -3.45
CA ILE A 89 -7.65 -3.53 -3.99
C ILE A 89 -7.82 -2.94 -5.39
N ILE A 90 -7.34 -1.71 -5.61
CA ILE A 90 -7.40 -1.07 -6.93
C ILE A 90 -6.61 -1.89 -7.96
N VAL A 91 -5.40 -2.33 -7.62
CA VAL A 91 -4.57 -3.16 -8.50
C VAL A 91 -5.27 -4.50 -8.79
N ASP A 92 -5.84 -5.16 -7.79
CA ASP A 92 -6.59 -6.41 -7.96
C ASP A 92 -7.81 -6.23 -8.91
N VAL A 93 -8.43 -5.05 -8.96
CA VAL A 93 -9.53 -4.74 -9.90
C VAL A 93 -9.01 -4.48 -11.31
N LEU A 94 -7.85 -3.82 -11.44
CA LEU A 94 -7.25 -3.47 -12.72
C LEU A 94 -6.58 -4.67 -13.42
N ASP A 95 -6.12 -5.67 -12.66
CA ASP A 95 -5.53 -6.89 -13.18
C ASP A 95 -6.61 -7.96 -13.42
N SER A 96 -7.38 -7.80 -14.49
CA SER A 96 -8.53 -8.65 -14.83
C SER A 96 -8.21 -10.14 -15.02
N ASP A 97 -6.95 -10.48 -15.25
CA ASP A 97 -6.50 -11.85 -15.50
C ASP A 97 -5.98 -12.56 -14.24
N SER A 98 -5.79 -11.82 -13.14
CA SER A 98 -5.55 -12.42 -11.83
C SER A 98 -6.85 -12.55 -11.04
N ARG A 99 -6.93 -13.56 -10.18
CA ARG A 99 -8.11 -13.78 -9.35
C ARG A 99 -8.19 -12.66 -8.32
N PHE A 100 -9.19 -11.79 -8.45
CA PHE A 100 -9.50 -10.77 -7.46
C PHE A 100 -9.47 -11.34 -6.04
N ASN A 101 -8.64 -10.76 -5.17
CA ASN A 101 -8.49 -11.23 -3.80
C ASN A 101 -9.71 -10.80 -2.96
N THR A 102 -10.72 -11.65 -2.99
CA THR A 102 -11.99 -11.41 -2.28
C THR A 102 -11.81 -11.35 -0.78
N GLU A 103 -10.87 -12.12 -0.22
CA GLU A 103 -10.57 -12.12 1.22
C GLU A 103 -10.05 -10.74 1.66
N ARG A 104 -9.05 -10.20 0.96
CA ARG A 104 -8.51 -8.85 1.19
C ARG A 104 -9.60 -7.79 1.10
N PHE A 105 -10.48 -7.89 0.09
CA PHE A 105 -11.61 -6.97 -0.05
C PHE A 105 -12.59 -7.05 1.13
N VAL A 106 -12.94 -8.26 1.57
CA VAL A 106 -13.83 -8.46 2.72
C VAL A 106 -13.23 -7.90 4.01
N GLU A 107 -11.93 -8.09 4.26
CA GLU A 107 -11.24 -7.51 5.41
C GLU A 107 -11.25 -5.98 5.39
N TYR A 108 -10.95 -5.39 4.23
CA TYR A 108 -11.04 -3.95 4.03
C TYR A 108 -12.47 -3.44 4.28
N PHE A 109 -13.47 -4.11 3.70
CA PHE A 109 -14.87 -3.74 3.85
C PHE A 109 -15.33 -3.79 5.32
N LYS A 110 -14.97 -4.85 6.06
CA LYS A 110 -15.21 -4.94 7.50
C LYS A 110 -14.60 -3.76 8.26
N THR A 111 -13.39 -3.36 7.89
CA THR A 111 -12.69 -2.22 8.50
C THR A 111 -13.44 -0.91 8.24
N VAL A 112 -13.88 -0.67 7.00
CA VAL A 112 -14.69 0.50 6.64
C VAL A 112 -15.99 0.54 7.43
N VAL A 113 -16.74 -0.57 7.46
CA VAL A 113 -18.01 -0.67 8.21
C VAL A 113 -17.79 -0.43 9.70
N LYS A 114 -16.73 -1.02 10.29
CA LYS A 114 -16.38 -0.79 11.70
C LYS A 114 -16.09 0.69 11.97
N ASN A 115 -15.33 1.34 11.10
CA ASN A 115 -14.98 2.76 11.25
C ASN A 115 -16.22 3.65 11.09
N GLU A 116 -17.08 3.40 10.11
CA GLU A 116 -18.33 4.14 9.92
C GLU A 116 -19.27 4.01 11.12
N ASN A 117 -19.40 2.81 11.67
CA ASN A 117 -20.22 2.56 12.85
C ASN A 117 -19.67 3.23 14.12
N ARG A 118 -18.36 3.56 14.14
CA ARG A 118 -17.67 4.13 15.30
C ARG A 118 -17.28 5.60 15.12
N LYS A 119 -17.62 6.23 13.99
CA LYS A 119 -17.19 7.61 13.67
C LYS A 119 -17.61 8.67 14.69
N ASN A 120 -18.68 8.40 15.45
CA ASN A 120 -19.21 9.28 16.50
C ASN A 120 -18.87 8.79 17.92
N SER A 121 -18.10 7.71 18.07
CA SER A 121 -17.75 7.14 19.37
C SER A 121 -16.59 7.90 19.99
N LEU A 122 -16.86 8.66 21.06
CA LEU A 122 -15.87 9.40 21.85
C LEU A 122 -14.93 8.51 22.68
N LYS A 123 -15.10 7.19 22.65
CA LYS A 123 -14.43 6.23 23.56
C LYS A 123 -13.02 5.79 23.14
N GLU A 124 -12.52 6.21 21.98
CA GLU A 124 -11.22 5.78 21.43
C GLU A 124 -10.28 6.95 21.07
N PHE A 125 -10.47 8.15 21.68
CA PHE A 125 -9.48 9.23 21.63
C PHE A 125 -8.39 9.05 22.68
#